data_AF-A0AAF0U8E5-F1
#
_entry.id   AF-A0AAF0U8E5-F1
#
_cell.length_a   1.000
_cell.length_b   1.000
_cell.length_c   1.000
_cell.angle_alpha   90.00
_cell.angle_beta   90.00
_cell.angle_gamma   90.00
#
_symmetry.space_group_name_H-M   'P 1'
#
loop_
_entity.id
_entity.type
_entity.pdbx_description
1 polymer ?
#
loop_
_entity_poly.entity_id
_entity_poly.type
_entity_poly.pdbx_seq_one_letter_code
_entity_poly.pdbx_strand_id
1 'polypeptide(L)'
;MAPYKALYGRRCRSSIGWFEVGEARLIRPDLVHQTMEKVNVIQERLKTAQSRKISYTDVRRRDLDFEVDDWVYLNVSPMKGFMRFGKKGKLSP
;
A
#
# COMPACT_ATOMS: atom_id res chain seq x y z
N MET A 1 -12.79 -21.01 -16.00
CA MET A 1 -12.47 -21.34 -14.58
C MET A 1 -13.70 -21.98 -13.95
N ALA A 2 -13.59 -23.18 -13.39
CA ALA A 2 -14.70 -23.77 -12.65
C ALA A 2 -14.87 -23.00 -11.32
N PRO A 3 -16.07 -22.48 -11.01
CA PRO A 3 -16.30 -21.79 -9.75
C PRO A 3 -16.02 -22.76 -8.58
N TYR A 4 -15.38 -22.29 -7.52
CA TYR A 4 -14.95 -23.08 -6.34
C TYR A 4 -16.03 -24.05 -5.80
N LYS A 5 -17.32 -23.70 -5.94
CA LYS A 5 -18.45 -24.58 -5.59
C LYS A 5 -18.46 -25.91 -6.37
N ALA A 6 -18.08 -25.89 -7.64
CA ALA A 6 -17.99 -27.07 -8.50
C ALA A 6 -16.79 -27.98 -8.13
N LEU A 7 -15.68 -27.38 -7.64
CA LEU A 7 -14.48 -28.14 -7.27
C LEU A 7 -14.59 -28.81 -5.88
N TYR A 8 -15.25 -28.14 -4.94
CA TYR A 8 -15.25 -28.58 -3.54
C TYR A 8 -16.63 -28.91 -2.97
N GLY A 9 -17.70 -28.74 -3.75
CA GLY A 9 -19.08 -28.99 -3.32
C GLY A 9 -19.59 -28.07 -2.20
N ARG A 10 -18.79 -27.08 -1.76
CA ARG A 10 -19.13 -26.14 -0.70
C ARG A 10 -19.22 -24.72 -1.26
N ARG A 11 -20.13 -23.91 -0.70
CA ARG A 11 -20.19 -22.48 -1.00
C ARG A 11 -18.87 -21.83 -0.54
N CYS A 12 -18.29 -20.95 -1.37
CA CYS A 12 -17.13 -20.15 -0.97
C CYS A 12 -17.45 -19.43 0.33
N ARG A 13 -16.61 -19.60 1.35
CA ARG A 13 -16.58 -18.68 2.48
C ARG A 13 -15.65 -17.52 2.11
N SER A 14 -16.21 -16.46 1.54
CA SER A 14 -15.49 -15.20 1.37
C SER A 14 -15.21 -14.57 2.74
N SER A 15 -14.07 -13.91 2.92
CA SER A 15 -13.66 -13.27 4.18
C SER A 15 -14.60 -12.15 4.67
N ILE A 16 -15.57 -11.74 3.86
CA ILE A 16 -16.51 -10.65 4.15
C ILE A 16 -17.63 -11.04 5.15
N GLY A 17 -17.69 -12.29 5.62
CA GLY A 17 -18.84 -12.79 6.40
C GLY A 17 -18.52 -13.64 7.63
N TRP A 18 -17.64 -13.17 8.52
CA TRP A 18 -17.43 -13.77 9.86
C TRP A 18 -18.38 -13.18 10.92
N PHE A 19 -19.67 -13.05 10.62
CA PHE A 19 -20.66 -12.74 11.66
C PHE A 19 -21.48 -14.00 11.93
N GLU A 20 -21.60 -14.38 13.21
CA GLU A 20 -22.56 -15.41 13.60
C GLU A 20 -23.97 -14.86 13.36
N VAL A 21 -24.85 -15.68 12.77
CA VAL A 21 -26.26 -15.32 12.53
C VAL A 21 -26.94 -15.19 13.89
N GLY A 22 -26.95 -13.97 14.44
CA GLY A 22 -27.39 -13.66 15.80
C GLY A 22 -26.57 -12.58 16.52
N GLU A 23 -25.40 -12.19 15.98
CA GLU A 23 -24.57 -11.10 16.51
C GLU A 23 -25.10 -9.69 16.23
N ALA A 24 -26.19 -9.57 15.46
CA ALA A 24 -26.95 -8.34 15.33
C ALA A 24 -27.77 -8.06 16.62
N ARG A 25 -27.12 -8.13 17.79
CA ARG A 25 -27.68 -7.70 19.06
C ARG A 25 -27.64 -6.18 19.09
N LEU A 26 -28.81 -5.57 18.95
CA LEU A 26 -29.16 -4.18 19.28
C LEU A 26 -27.95 -3.26 19.52
N ILE A 27 -27.47 -2.64 18.44
CA ILE A 27 -26.35 -1.70 18.49
C ILE A 27 -26.85 -0.45 19.22
N ARG A 28 -26.34 -0.20 20.43
CA ARG A 28 -26.63 1.00 21.21
C ARG A 28 -26.19 2.24 20.40
N PRO A 29 -26.96 3.33 20.35
CA PRO A 29 -26.64 4.52 19.54
C PRO A 29 -25.23 5.08 19.77
N ASP A 30 -24.74 5.01 21.02
CA ASP A 30 -23.39 5.44 21.39
C ASP A 30 -22.30 4.63 20.67
N LEU A 31 -22.52 3.32 20.48
CA LEU A 31 -21.58 2.45 19.77
C LEU A 31 -21.61 2.74 18.26
N VAL A 32 -22.76 3.11 17.71
CA VAL A 32 -22.87 3.57 16.31
C VAL A 32 -22.07 4.86 16.12
N HIS A 33 -22.19 5.82 17.04
CA HIS A 33 -21.42 7.06 16.97
C HIS A 33 -19.91 6.82 17.06
N GLN A 34 -19.46 6.03 18.04
CA GLN A 34 -18.04 5.72 18.20
C GLN A 34 -17.46 4.95 16.99
N THR A 35 -18.24 4.06 16.39
CA THR A 35 -17.80 3.34 15.18
C THR A 35 -17.77 4.26 13.97
N MET A 36 -18.74 5.17 13.82
CA MET A 36 -18.75 6.18 12.76
C MET A 36 -17.53 7.10 12.82
N GLU A 37 -17.16 7.57 14.02
CA GLU A 37 -15.96 8.38 14.23
C GLU A 37 -14.69 7.63 13.80
N LYS A 38 -14.56 6.36 14.20
CA LYS A 38 -13.43 5.52 13.79
C LYS A 38 -13.38 5.29 12.28
N VAL A 39 -14.53 5.08 11.64
CA VAL A 39 -14.64 4.93 10.18
C VAL A 39 -14.21 6.23 9.48
N ASN A 40 -14.62 7.39 9.97
CA ASN A 40 -14.20 8.68 9.42
C ASN A 40 -12.67 8.84 9.48
N VAL A 41 -12.05 8.53 10.62
CA VAL A 41 -10.58 8.57 10.77
C VAL A 41 -9.89 7.62 9.79
N ILE A 42 -10.43 6.42 9.57
CA ILE A 42 -9.87 5.46 8.60
C ILE A 42 -9.99 6.01 7.17
N GLN A 43 -11.13 6.59 6.81
CA GLN A 43 -11.33 7.19 5.49
C GLN A 43 -10.38 8.36 5.24
N GLU A 44 -10.16 9.24 6.23
CA GLU A 44 -9.21 10.34 6.12
C GLU A 44 -7.76 9.85 5.94
N ARG A 45 -7.36 8.82 6.68
CA ARG A 45 -6.04 8.20 6.54
C ARG A 45 -5.86 7.57 5.17
N LEU A 46 -6.89 6.87 4.66
CA LEU A 46 -6.87 6.29 3.31
C LEU A 46 -6.75 7.35 2.23
N LYS A 47 -7.54 8.44 2.32
CA LYS A 47 -7.45 9.58 1.39
C LYS A 47 -6.06 10.21 1.41
N THR A 48 -5.47 10.38 2.60
CA THR A 48 -4.13 10.94 2.77
C THR A 48 -3.05 10.04 2.19
N ALA A 49 -3.15 8.72 2.37
CA ALA A 49 -2.23 7.77 1.77
C ALA A 49 -2.35 7.75 0.24
N GLN A 50 -3.58 7.82 -0.28
CA GLN A 50 -3.84 7.89 -1.71
C GLN A 50 -3.31 9.18 -2.33
N SER A 51 -3.54 10.33 -1.69
CA SER A 51 -3.03 11.62 -2.18
C SER A 51 -1.51 11.65 -2.23
N ARG A 52 -0.81 11.12 -1.20
CA ARG A 52 0.66 10.96 -1.19
C ARG A 52 1.16 10.06 -2.31
N LYS A 53 0.45 8.96 -2.59
CA LYS A 53 0.80 8.07 -3.71
C LYS A 53 0.62 8.80 -5.03
N ILE A 54 -0.50 9.49 -5.22
CA ILE A 54 -0.81 10.23 -6.45
C ILE A 54 0.24 11.31 -6.67
N SER A 55 0.57 12.14 -5.66
CA SER A 55 1.56 13.22 -5.82
C SER A 55 2.93 12.69 -6.25
N TYR A 56 3.41 11.59 -5.64
CA TYR A 56 4.67 10.98 -6.05
C TYR A 56 4.62 10.42 -7.47
N THR A 57 3.52 9.75 -7.84
CA THR A 57 3.36 9.22 -9.19
C THR A 57 3.19 10.31 -10.24
N ASP A 58 2.53 11.42 -9.92
CA ASP A 58 2.25 12.48 -10.88
C ASP A 58 3.48 13.33 -11.17
N VAL A 59 4.29 13.61 -10.15
CA VAL A 59 5.61 14.25 -10.32
C VAL A 59 6.54 13.37 -11.16
N ARG A 60 6.48 12.05 -11.01
CA ARG A 60 7.31 11.10 -11.77
C ARG A 60 6.70 10.61 -13.09
N ARG A 61 5.54 11.15 -13.48
CA ARG A 61 4.90 10.85 -14.79
C ARG A 61 5.43 11.72 -15.92
N ARG A 62 6.03 12.86 -15.59
CA ARG A 62 6.77 13.70 -16.53
C ARG A 62 8.26 13.45 -16.33
N ASP A 63 9.04 13.70 -17.38
CA ASP A 63 10.49 13.69 -17.25
C ASP A 63 10.90 14.76 -16.23
N LEU A 64 11.83 14.40 -15.33
CA LEU A 64 12.35 15.34 -14.34
C LEU A 64 13.42 16.20 -15.01
N ASP A 65 13.20 17.51 -15.03
CA ASP A 65 14.21 18.48 -15.45
C ASP A 65 15.10 18.83 -14.24
N PHE A 66 16.42 18.84 -14.45
CA PHE A 66 17.42 19.17 -13.44
C PHE A 66 18.30 20.31 -13.95
N GLU A 67 18.69 21.22 -13.06
CA GLU A 67 19.63 22.29 -13.37
C GLU A 67 21.08 21.86 -13.06
N VAL A 68 22.03 22.61 -13.62
CA VAL A 68 23.45 22.42 -13.28
C VAL A 68 23.62 22.76 -11.79
N ASP A 69 24.35 21.90 -11.05
CA ASP A 69 24.53 21.92 -9.58
C ASP A 69 23.44 21.22 -8.74
N ASP A 70 22.42 20.61 -9.34
CA ASP A 70 21.46 19.77 -8.62
C ASP A 70 22.06 18.43 -8.18
N TRP A 71 21.80 18.04 -6.92
CA TRP A 71 22.27 16.78 -6.36
C TRP A 71 21.25 15.66 -6.65
N VAL A 72 21.60 14.74 -7.56
CA VAL A 72 20.75 13.60 -7.94
C VAL A 72 21.35 12.25 -7.55
N TYR A 73 20.49 11.32 -7.12
CA TYR A 73 20.91 9.94 -6.86
C TYR A 73 20.84 9.10 -8.14
N LEU A 74 21.97 8.51 -8.53
CA LEU A 74 22.02 7.53 -9.61
C LEU A 74 21.44 6.19 -9.14
N ASN A 75 20.37 5.73 -9.77
CA ASN A 75 19.81 4.41 -9.51
C ASN A 75 20.69 3.33 -10.16
N VAL A 76 21.64 2.80 -9.39
CA VAL A 76 22.48 1.69 -9.83
C VAL A 76 21.77 0.38 -9.47
N SER A 77 21.30 -0.37 -10.47
CA SER A 77 20.91 -1.76 -10.24
C SER A 77 22.16 -2.57 -9.93
N PRO A 78 22.22 -3.33 -8.82
CA PRO A 78 23.36 -4.21 -8.60
C PRO A 78 23.34 -5.27 -9.70
N MET A 79 24.21 -5.09 -10.70
CA MET A 79 24.31 -6.05 -11.79
C MET A 79 24.61 -7.42 -11.20
N LYS A 80 23.69 -8.36 -11.38
CA LYS A 80 23.88 -9.77 -11.04
C LYS A 80 25.02 -10.31 -11.90
N GLY A 81 26.25 -10.25 -11.39
CA GLY A 81 27.42 -10.92 -11.98
C GLY A 81 28.53 -10.04 -12.55
N PHE A 82 28.43 -8.70 -12.51
CA PHE A 82 29.57 -7.87 -12.90
C PHE A 82 30.38 -7.49 -11.65
N MET A 83 31.66 -7.87 -11.71
CA MET A 83 32.75 -7.65 -10.76
C MET A 83 32.42 -6.54 -9.74
N ARG A 84 32.18 -6.93 -8.47
CA ARG A 84 32.21 -5.98 -7.36
C ARG A 84 33.55 -5.25 -7.47
N PHE A 85 33.54 -3.94 -7.70
CA PHE A 85 34.76 -3.14 -7.69
C PHE A 85 35.43 -3.31 -6.33
N GLY A 86 36.46 -4.14 -6.30
CA GLY A 86 37.38 -4.28 -5.19
C GLY A 86 38.26 -3.05 -5.12
N LYS A 87 37.70 -1.91 -4.72
CA LYS A 87 38.49 -0.82 -4.15
C LYS A 87 38.00 -0.55 -2.74
N LYS A 88 38.71 -1.19 -1.83
CA LYS A 88 38.69 -0.96 -0.38
C LYS A 88 39.45 0.33 -0.09
N GLY A 89 38.90 1.47 -0.52
CA GLY A 89 39.45 2.80 -0.25
C GLY A 89 38.35 3.67 0.34
N LYS A 90 38.63 4.32 1.48
CA LYS A 90 37.72 5.32 2.04
C LYS A 90 37.56 6.44 1.02
N LEU A 91 36.32 6.80 0.71
CA LEU A 91 36.03 8.11 0.14
C LEU A 91 36.36 9.13 1.24
N SER A 92 37.29 10.02 0.95
CA SER A 92 37.69 11.08 1.86
C SER A 92 38.20 12.27 1.05
N PRO A 93 37.93 13.51 1.47
CA PRO A 93 36.69 14.05 2.07
C PRO A 93 35.59 14.27 1.02
#